data_AF-A0A6M3IGM2-F1
#
_entry.id   AF-A0A6M3IGM2-F1
#
_cell.length_a   1.000
_cell.length_b   1.000
_cell.length_c   1.000
_cell.angle_alpha   90.00
_cell.angle_beta   90.00
_cell.angle_gamma   90.00
#
_symmetry.space_group_name_H-M   'P 1'
#
loop_
_entity.id
_entity.type
_entity.pdbx_description
1 polymer ?
#
loop_
_entity_poly.entity_id
_entity_poly.type
_entity_poly.pdbx_seq_one_letter_code
_entity_poly.pdbx_strand_id
1 'polypeptide(L)'
;MITETQKAYLAGLIDGEGCILITAPRTKGEKGWYGHYLTVTVANTNVPVLAWVKSLWKGYLLMRNQPKQRVPVGNLRWTSLQAAQVLKDIRQYLIVKAAQADLAILFAESIEDKGSRINHLPKEEWDSREELRLAIHQLNRPYTVLNKVPYPKEKYQSVCPVCKTTFDRQRKTKVYCSKQCYEKHKWQVHKKGIAS
;
A
#
# COMPACT_ATOMS: atom_id res chain seq x y z
N MET A 1 -27.97 -10.86 4.26
CA MET A 1 -27.44 -10.94 2.88
C MET A 1 -26.73 -9.63 2.56
N ILE A 2 -25.63 -9.69 1.80
CA ILE A 2 -24.88 -8.49 1.37
C ILE A 2 -25.51 -7.98 0.07
N THR A 3 -25.79 -6.68 -0.03
CA THR A 3 -26.44 -6.07 -1.21
C THR A 3 -25.44 -5.69 -2.29
N GLU A 4 -25.92 -5.48 -3.52
CA GLU A 4 -25.09 -5.03 -4.64
C GLU A 4 -24.44 -3.66 -4.40
N THR A 5 -25.17 -2.72 -3.78
CA THR A 5 -24.61 -1.42 -3.39
C THR A 5 -23.49 -1.57 -2.36
N GLN A 6 -23.61 -2.50 -1.42
CA GLN A 6 -22.54 -2.78 -0.45
C GLN A 6 -21.31 -3.36 -1.14
N LYS A 7 -21.49 -4.30 -2.08
CA LYS A 7 -20.38 -4.86 -2.89
C LYS A 7 -19.69 -3.77 -3.71
N ALA A 8 -20.46 -2.91 -4.38
CA ALA A 8 -19.93 -1.78 -5.15
C ALA A 8 -19.17 -0.79 -4.25
N TYR A 9 -19.70 -0.50 -3.05
CA TYR A 9 -19.01 0.34 -2.07
C TYR A 9 -17.67 -0.26 -1.65
N LEU A 10 -17.62 -1.56 -1.33
CA LEU A 10 -16.37 -2.22 -0.95
C LEU A 10 -15.37 -2.23 -2.11
N ALA A 11 -15.82 -2.43 -3.35
CA ALA A 11 -14.95 -2.33 -4.52
C ALA A 11 -14.32 -0.94 -4.65
N GLY A 12 -15.11 0.12 -4.54
CA GLY A 12 -14.59 1.50 -4.56
C GLY A 12 -13.62 1.78 -3.41
N LEU A 13 -13.91 1.27 -2.21
CA LEU A 13 -13.02 1.39 -1.05
C LEU A 13 -11.69 0.65 -1.29
N ILE A 14 -11.71 -0.55 -1.88
CA ILE A 14 -10.51 -1.31 -2.22
C ILE A 14 -9.72 -0.63 -3.34
N ASP A 15 -10.36 -0.05 -4.35
CA ASP A 15 -9.68 0.68 -5.42
C ASP A 15 -8.93 1.91 -4.90
N GLY A 16 -9.54 2.66 -3.98
CA GLY A 16 -8.96 3.88 -3.42
C GLY A 16 -7.94 3.65 -2.30
N GLU A 17 -8.24 2.77 -1.36
CA GLU A 17 -7.46 2.59 -0.11
C GLU A 17 -6.93 1.18 0.09
N GLY A 18 -7.24 0.28 -0.83
CA GLY A 18 -6.91 -1.12 -0.72
C GLY A 18 -5.60 -1.54 -1.36
N CYS A 19 -5.18 -2.75 -1.03
CA CYS A 19 -4.06 -3.43 -1.67
C CYS A 19 -4.39 -4.91 -1.84
N ILE A 20 -4.17 -5.42 -3.06
CA ILE A 20 -4.32 -6.84 -3.41
C ILE A 20 -2.91 -7.36 -3.72
N LEU A 21 -2.46 -8.39 -3.00
CA LEU A 21 -1.12 -8.93 -3.16
C LEU A 21 -1.06 -10.42 -2.86
N ILE A 22 -0.13 -11.12 -3.51
CA ILE A 22 0.31 -12.46 -3.12
C ILE A 22 1.65 -12.30 -2.40
N THR A 23 1.79 -12.92 -1.23
CA THR A 23 3.04 -12.93 -0.46
C THR A 23 3.69 -14.30 -0.53
N ALA A 24 5.01 -14.34 -0.61
CA ALA A 24 5.82 -15.52 -0.38
C ALA A 24 6.72 -15.25 0.85
N PRO A 25 6.43 -15.82 2.03
CA PRO A 25 7.28 -15.62 3.19
C PRO A 25 8.65 -16.22 2.92
N ARG A 26 9.71 -15.45 3.18
CA ARG A 26 11.10 -15.94 3.12
C ARG A 26 11.53 -16.30 4.53
N THR A 27 11.49 -17.57 4.90
CA THR A 27 12.14 -18.01 6.14
C THR A 27 13.62 -18.26 5.85
N LYS A 28 14.48 -17.51 6.54
CA LYS A 28 15.93 -17.75 6.51
C LYS A 28 16.19 -19.14 7.10
N GLY A 29 16.64 -20.10 6.29
CA GLY A 29 17.38 -21.26 6.80
C GLY A 29 16.82 -22.65 6.49
N GLU A 30 15.60 -22.82 5.98
CA GLU A 30 15.10 -24.16 5.64
C GLU A 30 15.11 -24.40 4.13
N LYS A 31 15.53 -25.60 3.74
CA LYS A 31 15.57 -26.09 2.36
C LYS A 31 14.15 -26.42 1.91
N GLY A 32 13.37 -25.43 1.44
CA GLY A 32 12.01 -25.67 0.96
C GLY A 32 11.39 -24.48 0.22
N TRP A 33 10.54 -24.80 -0.77
CA TRP A 33 9.71 -23.84 -1.48
C TRP A 33 8.45 -23.55 -0.63
N TYR A 34 8.48 -22.47 0.15
CA TYR A 34 7.34 -22.09 1.00
C TYR A 34 6.14 -21.65 0.18
N GLY A 35 4.95 -21.96 0.68
CA GLY A 35 3.68 -21.59 0.06
C GLY A 35 3.45 -20.09 -0.01
N HIS A 36 2.92 -19.66 -1.16
CA HIS A 36 2.36 -18.33 -1.36
C HIS A 36 1.02 -18.20 -0.64
N TYR A 37 0.64 -16.97 -0.24
CA TYR A 37 -0.70 -16.69 0.25
C TYR A 37 -1.24 -15.35 -0.26
N LEU A 38 -2.54 -15.32 -0.54
CA LEU A 38 -3.27 -14.14 -0.98
C LEU A 38 -3.57 -13.23 0.22
N THR A 39 -3.48 -11.92 0.02
CA THR A 39 -3.85 -10.92 1.01
C THR A 39 -4.55 -9.76 0.33
N VAL A 40 -5.69 -9.36 0.89
CA VAL A 40 -6.37 -8.11 0.56
C VAL A 40 -6.41 -7.26 1.83
N THR A 41 -6.00 -6.00 1.73
CA THR A 41 -6.06 -5.06 2.85
C THR A 41 -6.76 -3.77 2.45
N VAL A 42 -7.37 -3.11 3.43
CA VAL A 42 -7.85 -1.73 3.35
C VAL A 42 -7.34 -1.00 4.58
N ALA A 43 -6.75 0.18 4.39
CA ALA A 43 -6.26 1.02 5.48
C ALA A 43 -6.95 2.38 5.47
N ASN A 44 -7.59 2.74 6.58
CA ASN A 44 -8.33 4.01 6.70
C ASN A 44 -8.17 4.59 8.12
N THR A 45 -8.20 5.91 8.24
CA THR A 45 -8.29 6.62 9.52
C THR A 45 -9.71 6.59 10.10
N ASN A 46 -10.73 6.43 9.25
CA ASN A 46 -12.12 6.23 9.66
C ASN A 46 -12.36 4.76 10.05
N VAL A 47 -12.00 4.42 11.28
CA VAL A 47 -12.15 3.06 11.84
C VAL A 47 -13.60 2.55 11.82
N PRO A 48 -14.64 3.36 12.12
CA PRO A 48 -16.03 2.93 12.00
C PRO A 48 -16.40 2.33 10.64
N VAL A 49 -15.90 2.89 9.54
CA VAL A 49 -16.13 2.34 8.18
C VAL A 49 -15.53 0.94 8.06
N LEU A 50 -14.31 0.74 8.56
CA LEU A 50 -13.66 -0.58 8.55
C LEU A 50 -14.39 -1.60 9.44
N ALA A 51 -14.91 -1.16 10.58
CA ALA A 51 -15.70 -2.01 11.46
C ALA A 51 -17.03 -2.45 10.80
N TRP A 52 -17.69 -1.53 10.10
CA TRP A 52 -18.89 -1.83 9.31
C TRP A 52 -18.58 -2.82 8.18
N VAL A 53 -17.53 -2.59 7.38
CA VAL A 53 -17.10 -3.55 6.34
C VAL A 53 -16.78 -4.93 6.94
N LYS A 54 -16.08 -4.96 8.09
CA LYS A 54 -15.78 -6.20 8.82
C LYS A 54 -17.04 -6.94 9.27
N SER A 55 -18.12 -6.24 9.63
CA SER A 55 -19.37 -6.90 10.00
C SER A 55 -19.98 -7.71 8.85
N LEU A 56 -19.76 -7.28 7.62
CA LEU A 56 -20.28 -7.88 6.38
C LEU A 56 -19.35 -8.99 5.85
N TRP A 57 -18.05 -8.72 5.69
CA TRP A 57 -17.07 -9.66 5.08
C TRP A 57 -16.08 -10.28 6.07
N LYS A 58 -16.30 -10.13 7.38
CA LYS A 58 -15.38 -10.63 8.43
C LYS A 58 -13.98 -10.03 8.28
N GLY A 59 -12.93 -10.85 8.36
CA GLY A 59 -11.54 -10.40 8.35
C GLY A 59 -11.02 -9.91 9.71
N TYR A 60 -9.76 -9.48 9.69
CA TYR A 60 -8.99 -9.03 10.85
C TYR A 60 -8.79 -7.52 10.79
N LEU A 61 -9.31 -6.80 11.78
CA LEU A 61 -9.10 -5.36 11.92
C LEU A 61 -7.97 -5.12 12.91
N LEU A 62 -6.85 -4.58 12.43
CA LEU A 62 -5.68 -4.26 13.22
C LEU A 62 -5.55 -2.75 13.38
N MET A 63 -5.36 -2.29 14.61
CA MET A 63 -5.05 -0.89 14.88
C MET A 63 -3.54 -0.67 14.78
N ARG A 64 -3.13 0.27 13.94
CA ARG A 64 -1.74 0.73 13.86
C ARG A 64 -1.60 2.04 14.61
N ASN A 65 -0.86 1.99 15.71
CA ASN A 65 -0.42 3.15 16.45
C ASN A 65 1.07 3.36 16.17
N GLN A 66 1.40 4.13 15.13
CA GLN A 66 2.80 4.53 14.92
C GLN A 66 3.11 5.80 15.73
N PRO A 67 4.28 5.90 16.38
CA PRO A 67 4.64 7.08 17.19
C PRO A 67 4.59 8.41 16.44
N LYS A 68 4.67 8.38 15.10
CA LYS A 68 4.64 9.57 14.23
C LYS A 68 3.27 9.88 13.62
N GLN A 69 2.26 9.02 13.85
CA GLN A 69 0.92 9.25 13.33
C GLN A 69 0.12 10.10 14.32
N ARG A 70 -0.52 11.17 13.81
CA ARG A 70 -1.39 12.05 14.60
C ARG A 70 -2.73 11.42 14.94
N VAL A 71 -3.17 10.44 14.16
CA VAL A 71 -4.44 9.73 14.32
C VAL A 71 -4.22 8.23 14.16
N PRO A 72 -4.93 7.38 14.92
CA PRO A 72 -4.90 5.93 14.71
C PRO A 72 -5.34 5.57 13.29
N VAL A 73 -4.69 4.55 12.70
CA VAL A 73 -5.10 3.99 11.40
C VAL A 73 -5.55 2.56 11.61
N GLY A 74 -6.77 2.25 11.17
CA GLY A 74 -7.25 0.88 11.10
C GLY A 74 -6.76 0.20 9.82
N ASN A 75 -6.44 -1.09 9.91
CA ASN A 75 -6.10 -1.94 8.77
C ASN A 75 -6.99 -3.19 8.80
N LEU A 76 -7.99 -3.22 7.92
CA LEU A 76 -8.80 -4.41 7.71
C LEU A 76 -8.09 -5.33 6.72
N ARG A 77 -7.98 -6.61 7.05
CA ARG A 77 -7.27 -7.62 6.28
C ARG A 77 -8.10 -8.88 6.10
N TRP A 78 -8.07 -9.40 4.88
CA TRP A 78 -8.50 -10.75 4.52
C TRP A 78 -7.31 -11.52 3.95
N THR A 79 -7.26 -12.83 4.21
CA THR A 79 -6.15 -13.69 3.79
C THR A 79 -6.68 -14.97 3.14
N SER A 80 -5.92 -15.51 2.19
CA SER A 80 -6.17 -16.80 1.53
C SER A 80 -7.62 -16.90 1.00
N LEU A 81 -8.35 -17.96 1.36
CA LEU A 81 -9.73 -18.21 0.91
C LEU A 81 -10.67 -17.04 1.19
N GLN A 82 -10.52 -16.38 2.34
CA GLN A 82 -11.37 -15.25 2.70
C GLN A 82 -11.11 -14.05 1.78
N ALA A 83 -9.86 -13.82 1.40
CA ALA A 83 -9.52 -12.79 0.42
C ALA A 83 -10.09 -13.12 -0.96
N ALA A 84 -9.99 -14.39 -1.38
CA ALA A 84 -10.55 -14.84 -2.65
C ALA A 84 -12.07 -14.65 -2.71
N GLN A 85 -12.79 -15.01 -1.64
CA GLN A 85 -14.24 -14.82 -1.57
C GLN A 85 -14.62 -13.34 -1.68
N VAL A 86 -13.93 -12.47 -0.95
CA VAL A 86 -14.15 -11.01 -1.04
C VAL A 86 -13.95 -10.51 -2.46
N LEU A 87 -12.88 -10.94 -3.14
CA LEU A 87 -12.61 -10.52 -4.51
C LEU A 87 -13.66 -11.05 -5.48
N LYS A 88 -14.05 -12.33 -5.38
CA LYS A 88 -15.11 -12.93 -6.20
C LYS A 88 -16.44 -12.18 -6.04
N ASP A 89 -16.81 -11.82 -4.81
CA ASP A 89 -18.05 -11.08 -4.51
C ASP A 89 -18.11 -9.69 -5.16
N ILE A 90 -16.97 -8.99 -5.23
CA ILE A 90 -16.92 -7.59 -5.66
C ILE A 90 -16.31 -7.40 -7.06
N ARG A 91 -15.86 -8.47 -7.72
CA ARG A 91 -15.02 -8.39 -8.92
C ARG A 91 -15.63 -7.53 -10.02
N GLN A 92 -16.94 -7.65 -10.25
CA GLN A 92 -17.67 -6.91 -11.29
C GLN A 92 -17.69 -5.39 -11.06
N TYR A 93 -17.37 -4.93 -9.84
CA TYR A 93 -17.39 -3.52 -9.45
C TYR A 93 -16.00 -2.89 -9.35
N LEU A 94 -14.92 -3.69 -9.40
CA LEU A 94 -13.54 -3.19 -9.37
C LEU A 94 -13.17 -2.57 -10.71
N ILE A 95 -12.50 -1.41 -10.67
CA ILE A 95 -12.03 -0.69 -11.85
C ILE A 95 -10.51 -0.63 -11.84
N VAL A 96 -9.93 0.00 -10.81
CA VAL A 96 -8.48 0.27 -10.76
C VAL A 96 -7.70 -1.00 -10.47
N LYS A 97 -8.24 -1.87 -9.62
CA LYS A 97 -7.59 -3.11 -9.18
C LYS A 97 -8.19 -4.37 -9.82
N ALA A 98 -8.95 -4.22 -10.91
CA ALA A 98 -9.60 -5.32 -11.63
C ALA A 98 -8.61 -6.41 -12.05
N ALA A 99 -7.49 -6.04 -12.69
CA ALA A 99 -6.48 -6.99 -13.16
C ALA A 99 -5.76 -7.71 -12.01
N GLN A 100 -5.48 -7.00 -10.90
CA GLN A 100 -4.91 -7.61 -9.70
C GLN A 100 -5.89 -8.62 -9.09
N ALA A 101 -7.19 -8.32 -9.11
CA ALA A 101 -8.22 -9.22 -8.62
C ALA A 101 -8.34 -10.48 -9.49
N ASP A 102 -8.27 -10.37 -10.82
CA ASP A 102 -8.28 -11.53 -11.73
C ASP A 102 -7.11 -12.48 -11.43
N LEU A 103 -5.89 -11.95 -11.35
CA LEU A 103 -4.70 -12.75 -11.03
C LEU A 103 -4.78 -13.38 -9.62
N ALA A 104 -5.35 -12.66 -8.67
CA ALA A 104 -5.53 -13.15 -7.30
C ALA A 104 -6.58 -14.26 -7.21
N ILE A 105 -7.66 -14.18 -7.97
CA ILE A 105 -8.70 -15.22 -8.06
C ILE A 105 -8.11 -16.47 -8.72
N LEU A 106 -7.40 -16.31 -9.84
CA LEU A 106 -6.70 -17.41 -10.51
C LEU A 106 -5.68 -18.10 -9.58
N PHE A 107 -4.94 -17.32 -8.79
CA PHE A 107 -4.05 -17.86 -7.78
C PHE A 107 -4.79 -18.68 -6.72
N ALA A 108 -5.94 -18.20 -6.23
CA ALA A 108 -6.72 -18.91 -5.22
C ALA A 108 -7.28 -20.24 -5.75
N GLU A 109 -7.76 -20.26 -6.99
CA GLU A 109 -8.26 -21.47 -7.67
C GLU A 109 -7.14 -22.53 -7.81
N SER A 110 -5.91 -22.09 -8.11
CA SER A 110 -4.74 -22.99 -8.16
C SER A 110 -4.40 -23.69 -6.81
N ILE A 111 -4.94 -23.19 -5.70
CA ILE A 111 -4.78 -23.79 -4.36
C ILE A 111 -5.93 -24.75 -4.05
N GLU A 112 -7.16 -24.36 -4.36
CA GLU A 112 -8.37 -25.13 -4.08
C GLU A 112 -8.38 -26.47 -4.83
N ASP A 113 -7.95 -26.49 -6.09
CA ASP A 113 -7.96 -27.69 -6.94
C ASP A 113 -7.05 -28.83 -6.45
N LYS A 114 -6.05 -28.52 -5.63
CA LYS A 114 -4.95 -29.46 -5.32
C LYS A 114 -4.81 -29.80 -3.84
N GLY A 115 -5.64 -29.22 -2.96
CA GLY A 115 -5.53 -29.40 -1.51
C GLY A 115 -4.10 -29.13 -1.01
N SER A 116 -3.39 -28.19 -1.65
CA SER A 116 -1.93 -28.15 -1.63
C SER A 116 -1.38 -28.03 -0.21
N ARG A 117 -0.47 -28.94 0.15
CA ARG A 117 0.28 -28.86 1.40
C ARG A 117 1.18 -27.62 1.36
N ILE A 118 0.96 -26.69 2.30
CA ILE A 118 1.68 -25.40 2.41
C ILE A 118 3.21 -25.56 2.45
N ASN A 119 3.70 -26.73 2.86
CA ASN A 119 5.11 -26.91 3.22
C ASN A 119 5.98 -27.63 2.18
N HIS A 120 5.43 -28.18 1.09
CA HIS A 120 6.23 -28.88 0.05
C HIS A 120 5.52 -28.86 -1.32
N LEU A 121 5.54 -27.71 -1.99
CA LEU A 121 4.99 -27.57 -3.35
C LEU A 121 5.95 -28.16 -4.39
N PRO A 122 5.44 -28.91 -5.39
CA PRO A 122 6.22 -29.22 -6.58
C PRO A 122 6.77 -27.93 -7.22
N LYS A 123 8.00 -27.97 -7.73
CA LYS A 123 8.68 -26.79 -8.28
C LYS A 123 7.85 -26.10 -9.36
N GLU A 124 7.23 -26.87 -10.25
CA GLU A 124 6.37 -26.33 -11.33
C GLU A 124 5.16 -25.55 -10.78
N GLU A 125 4.50 -26.08 -9.74
CA GLU A 125 3.39 -25.38 -9.09
C GLU A 125 3.86 -24.13 -8.36
N TRP A 126 5.04 -24.19 -7.75
CA TRP A 126 5.65 -23.04 -7.11
C TRP A 126 6.01 -21.95 -8.13
N ASP A 127 6.62 -22.32 -9.25
CA ASP A 127 7.01 -21.40 -10.33
C ASP A 127 5.77 -20.70 -10.90
N SER A 128 4.70 -21.45 -11.19
CA SER A 128 3.42 -20.89 -11.64
C SER A 128 2.82 -19.88 -10.65
N ARG A 129 2.83 -20.20 -9.34
CA ARG A 129 2.36 -19.28 -8.30
C ARG A 129 3.26 -18.05 -8.14
N GLU A 130 4.56 -18.23 -8.35
CA GLU A 130 5.53 -17.14 -8.33
C GLU A 130 5.34 -16.19 -9.52
N GLU A 131 5.01 -16.69 -10.71
CA GLU A 131 4.67 -15.88 -11.87
C GLU A 131 3.45 -14.98 -11.59
N LEU A 132 2.38 -15.54 -11.01
CA LEU A 132 1.20 -14.77 -10.60
C LEU A 132 1.55 -13.70 -9.56
N ARG A 133 2.40 -14.07 -8.57
CA ARG A 133 2.90 -13.14 -7.55
C ARG A 133 3.66 -11.97 -8.17
N LEU A 134 4.56 -12.26 -9.10
CA LEU A 134 5.37 -11.27 -9.80
C LEU A 134 4.51 -10.37 -10.68
N ALA A 135 3.51 -10.93 -11.37
CA ALA A 135 2.56 -10.17 -12.19
C ALA A 135 1.76 -9.17 -11.34
N ILE A 136 1.17 -9.59 -10.22
CA ILE A 136 0.47 -8.67 -9.30
C ILE A 136 1.43 -7.62 -8.74
N HIS A 137 2.64 -8.03 -8.35
CA HIS A 137 3.63 -7.08 -7.83
C HIS A 137 4.00 -6.02 -8.87
N GLN A 138 4.07 -6.39 -10.15
CA GLN A 138 4.29 -5.45 -11.25
C GLN A 138 3.10 -4.48 -11.39
N LEU A 139 1.86 -4.95 -11.32
CA LEU A 139 0.65 -4.11 -11.38
C LEU A 139 0.54 -3.15 -10.19
N ASN A 140 1.08 -3.52 -9.03
CA ASN A 140 1.12 -2.66 -7.85
C ASN A 140 2.24 -1.62 -7.88
N ARG A 141 3.12 -1.63 -8.89
CA ARG A 141 4.14 -0.59 -9.02
C ARG A 141 3.50 0.73 -9.42
N PRO A 142 3.95 1.85 -8.84
CA PRO A 142 3.48 3.16 -9.28
C PRO A 142 3.70 3.36 -10.78
N TYR A 143 2.75 4.01 -11.45
CA TYR A 143 2.83 4.33 -12.88
C TYR A 143 4.17 4.97 -13.29
N THR A 144 4.71 5.83 -12.42
CA THR A 144 5.98 6.52 -12.64
C THR A 144 7.19 5.59 -12.65
N VAL A 145 7.12 4.45 -11.95
CA VAL A 145 8.16 3.42 -11.96
C VAL A 145 8.04 2.57 -13.23
N LEU A 146 6.81 2.24 -13.65
CA LEU A 146 6.55 1.40 -14.82
C LEU A 146 6.96 2.07 -16.14
N ASN A 147 6.58 3.33 -16.31
CA ASN A 147 6.77 4.03 -17.58
C ASN A 147 8.06 4.86 -17.63
N LYS A 148 8.93 4.72 -16.61
CA LYS A 148 10.10 5.59 -16.39
C LYS A 148 9.78 7.08 -16.56
N VAL A 149 8.51 7.47 -16.40
CA VAL A 149 8.08 8.84 -16.59
C VAL A 149 8.77 9.61 -15.47
N PRO A 150 9.76 10.45 -15.78
CA PRO A 150 10.35 11.26 -14.74
C PRO A 150 9.20 12.09 -14.18
N TYR A 151 8.93 11.95 -12.87
CA TYR A 151 8.18 12.99 -12.18
C TYR A 151 8.83 14.30 -12.61
N PRO A 152 8.07 15.25 -13.20
CA PRO A 152 8.67 16.50 -13.63
C PRO A 152 9.34 17.07 -12.39
N LYS A 153 10.67 17.08 -12.40
CA LYS A 153 11.47 17.80 -11.42
C LYS A 153 11.30 19.27 -11.80
N GLU A 154 10.09 19.79 -11.67
CA GLU A 154 9.86 21.21 -11.74
C GLU A 154 10.86 21.82 -10.77
N LYS A 155 11.79 22.60 -11.31
CA LYS A 155 12.67 23.43 -10.51
C LYS A 155 11.75 24.38 -9.78
N TYR A 156 11.43 24.05 -8.54
CA TYR A 156 10.65 24.95 -7.73
C TYR A 156 11.54 26.16 -7.47
N GLN A 157 11.13 27.33 -7.93
CA GLN A 157 11.74 28.57 -7.48
C GLN A 157 11.24 28.86 -6.07
N SER A 158 12.13 29.30 -5.20
CA SER A 158 11.80 29.68 -3.84
C SER A 158 12.58 30.92 -3.45
N VAL A 159 11.94 31.80 -2.69
CA VAL A 159 12.56 33.02 -2.18
C VAL A 159 13.11 32.72 -0.79
N CYS A 160 14.42 32.89 -0.61
CA CYS A 160 15.05 32.69 0.70
C CYS A 160 14.48 33.69 1.71
N PRO A 161 13.98 33.27 2.89
CA PRO A 161 13.37 34.20 3.84
C PRO A 161 14.39 35.18 4.44
N VAL A 162 15.68 34.82 4.42
CA VAL A 162 16.79 35.58 5.05
C VAL A 162 17.38 36.61 4.11
N CYS A 163 17.77 36.22 2.90
CA CYS A 163 18.46 37.10 1.95
C CYS A 163 17.57 37.54 0.77
N LYS A 164 16.33 37.07 0.71
CA LYS A 164 15.34 37.36 -0.36
C LYS A 164 15.75 36.94 -1.77
N THR A 165 16.88 36.26 -1.95
CA THR A 165 17.29 35.71 -3.24
C THR A 165 16.36 34.58 -3.66
N THR A 166 15.91 34.62 -4.90
CA THR A 166 15.22 33.51 -5.57
C THR A 166 16.23 32.45 -5.97
N PHE A 167 15.97 31.19 -5.63
CA PHE A 167 16.85 30.08 -5.98
C PHE A 167 16.03 28.84 -6.37
N ASP A 168 16.64 28.01 -7.22
CA ASP A 168 16.08 26.71 -7.58
C ASP A 168 16.26 25.74 -6.42
N ARG A 169 15.17 25.17 -5.89
CA ARG A 169 15.25 24.08 -4.91
C ARG A 169 15.13 22.72 -5.60
N GLN A 170 16.12 21.86 -5.34
CA GLN A 170 16.10 20.46 -5.77
C GLN A 170 15.12 19.59 -4.98
N ARG A 171 14.64 20.08 -3.83
CA ARG A 171 13.68 19.40 -2.93
C ARG A 171 12.70 20.42 -2.37
N LYS A 172 11.41 20.04 -2.23
CA LYS A 172 10.37 20.91 -1.65
C LYS A 172 10.71 21.45 -0.24
N THR A 173 11.56 20.73 0.50
CA THR A 173 11.94 21.07 1.89
C THR A 173 13.09 22.07 2.03
N LYS A 174 13.81 22.41 0.94
CA LYS A 174 14.90 23.40 1.01
C LYS A 174 14.29 24.82 1.04
N VAL A 175 14.38 25.46 2.20
CA VAL A 175 13.82 26.82 2.46
C VAL A 175 14.86 27.92 2.27
N TYR A 176 16.15 27.62 2.46
CA TYR A 176 17.24 28.60 2.43
C TYR A 176 18.13 28.38 1.22
N CYS A 177 18.59 29.47 0.59
CA CYS A 177 19.46 29.38 -0.59
C CYS A 177 20.83 28.76 -0.24
N SER A 178 21.35 29.02 0.97
CA SER A 178 22.67 28.58 1.45
C SER A 178 22.67 28.17 2.93
N LYS A 179 23.71 27.43 3.34
CA LYS A 179 23.96 27.06 4.76
C LYS A 179 24.10 28.30 5.64
N GLN A 180 24.74 29.36 5.14
CA GLN A 180 24.87 30.63 5.86
C GLN A 180 23.51 31.26 6.17
N CYS A 181 22.58 31.26 5.21
CA CYS A 181 21.21 31.74 5.46
C CYS A 181 20.47 30.87 6.49
N TYR A 182 20.63 29.55 6.42
CA TYR A 182 20.05 28.65 7.41
C TYR A 182 20.56 28.96 8.83
N GLU A 183 21.88 29.06 9.02
CA GLU A 183 22.46 29.37 10.34
C GLU A 183 22.01 30.74 10.81
N LYS A 184 22.03 31.78 9.95
CA LYS A 184 21.57 33.13 10.31
C LYS A 184 20.12 33.14 10.81
N HIS A 185 19.23 32.40 10.15
CA HIS A 185 17.85 32.24 10.62
C HIS A 185 17.79 31.50 11.95
N LYS A 186 18.51 30.39 12.09
CA LYS A 186 18.57 29.58 13.32
C LYS A 186 19.01 30.42 14.53
N TRP A 187 20.05 31.25 14.37
CA TRP A 187 20.52 32.18 15.40
C TRP A 187 19.50 33.27 15.75
N GLN A 188 18.79 33.82 14.76
CA GLN A 188 17.75 34.84 14.98
C GLN A 188 16.55 34.29 15.76
N VAL A 189 16.11 33.06 15.45
CA VAL A 189 15.03 32.39 16.18
C VAL A 189 15.47 32.08 17.61
N HIS A 190 16.71 31.64 17.81
CA HIS A 190 17.21 31.30 19.14
C HIS A 190 17.32 32.52 20.06
N LYS A 191 17.76 33.69 19.55
CA LYS A 191 17.78 34.94 20.33
C LYS A 191 16.39 35.43 20.74
N LYS A 192 15.37 35.25 19.87
CA LYS A 192 14.00 35.66 20.19
C LYS A 192 13.33 34.81 21.27
N GLY A 193 13.73 33.55 21.44
CA GLY A 193 13.20 32.66 22.49
C GLY A 193 13.92 32.76 23.84
N ILE A 194 14.98 33.56 23.95
CA ILE A 194 15.70 33.82 25.21
C ILE A 194 15.28 35.18 25.81
N ALA A 195 14.62 36.03 25.02
CA ALA A 195 14.13 37.35 25.43
C ALA A 195 12.61 37.37 25.76
N SER A 196 12.00 36.20 25.95
CA SER A 196 10.59 35.99 26.26
C SER A 196 10.43 35.17 27.54
#